data_AF-A0A2T1DXQ5-F1
#
_entry.id   AF-A0A2T1DXQ5-F1
#
_cell.length_a   1.000
_cell.length_b   1.000
_cell.length_c   1.000
_cell.angle_alpha   90.00
_cell.angle_beta   90.00
_cell.angle_gamma   90.00
#
_symmetry.space_group_name_H-M   'P 1'
#
loop_
_entity.id
_entity.type
_entity.pdbx_description
1 polymer ?
#
loop_
_entity_poly.entity_id
_entity_poly.type
_entity_poly.pdbx_seq_one_letter_code
_entity_poly.pdbx_strand_id
1 'polypeptide(L)'
;MQIKCLLAYYDDGQKTTAGTNDYALITDFNTSQDIIELKGTAADYTLGFSPSNSLAGTALFLNQPACEVDELIAIVQGDADLSLSANYFTFASFG
;
A
#
# COMPACT_ATOMS: atom_id res chain seq x y z
N MET A 1 11.68 25.91 -14.02
CA MET A 1 11.87 24.71 -13.18
C MET A 1 10.57 23.94 -13.23
N GLN A 2 10.49 22.88 -14.04
CA GLN A 2 9.31 22.01 -14.10
C GLN A 2 9.68 20.72 -13.36
N ILE A 3 9.03 20.47 -12.23
CA ILE A 3 9.10 19.20 -11.52
C ILE A 3 8.00 18.34 -12.12
N LYS A 4 8.38 17.30 -12.86
CA LYS A 4 7.47 16.40 -13.55
C LYS A 4 7.33 15.14 -12.69
N CYS A 5 6.20 14.97 -12.01
CA CYS A 5 5.85 13.71 -11.36
C CYS A 5 5.51 12.66 -12.42
N LEU A 6 6.04 11.44 -12.28
CA LEU A 6 5.79 10.31 -13.17
C LEU A 6 4.78 9.39 -12.49
N LEU A 7 3.80 8.90 -13.27
CA LEU A 7 2.73 8.01 -12.81
C LEU A 7 3.28 6.62 -12.47
N ALA A 8 2.97 6.11 -11.27
CA ALA A 8 3.17 4.71 -10.89
C ALA A 8 1.95 3.85 -11.29
N TYR A 9 2.09 2.52 -11.30
CA TYR A 9 1.02 1.62 -11.79
C TYR A 9 -0.26 1.60 -10.93
N TYR A 10 -0.13 2.01 -9.66
CA TYR A 10 -1.25 2.15 -8.71
C TYR A 10 -1.66 3.62 -8.52
N ASP A 11 -1.04 4.54 -9.23
CA ASP A 11 -1.40 5.96 -9.21
C ASP A 11 -2.67 6.14 -10.06
N ASP A 12 -3.76 6.56 -9.42
CA ASP A 12 -5.03 6.90 -10.10
C ASP A 12 -4.90 8.15 -11.00
N GLY A 13 -3.71 8.77 -11.02
CA GLY A 13 -3.36 9.97 -11.77
C GLY A 13 -3.83 11.24 -11.09
N GLN A 14 -4.41 11.15 -9.89
CA GLN A 14 -5.01 12.24 -9.14
C GLN A 14 -4.17 12.57 -7.92
N LYS A 15 -3.26 13.54 -8.12
CA LYS A 15 -2.23 13.98 -7.16
C LYS A 15 -2.69 14.32 -5.75
N THR A 16 -3.98 14.52 -5.53
CA THR A 16 -4.56 15.00 -4.27
C THR A 16 -5.40 13.96 -3.53
N THR A 17 -5.61 12.78 -4.11
CA THR A 17 -6.37 11.69 -3.47
C THR A 17 -5.41 10.64 -2.92
N ALA A 18 -5.86 9.98 -1.86
CA ALA A 18 -5.10 8.91 -1.21
C ALA A 18 -5.71 7.53 -1.50
N GLY A 19 -6.40 7.35 -2.64
CA GLY A 19 -6.99 6.05 -3.01
C GLY A 19 -8.13 5.52 -2.15
N THR A 20 -8.67 6.32 -1.22
CA THR A 20 -9.66 5.83 -0.21
C THR A 20 -10.99 5.30 -0.77
N ASN A 21 -11.20 5.31 -2.09
CA ASN A 21 -12.37 4.73 -2.74
C ASN A 21 -12.07 3.45 -3.55
N ASP A 22 -10.81 3.06 -3.75
CA ASP A 22 -10.43 1.91 -4.60
C ASP A 22 -9.21 1.14 -4.07
N TYR A 23 -9.31 0.66 -2.83
CA TYR A 23 -8.30 -0.17 -2.18
C TYR A 23 -8.81 -1.61 -1.99
N ALA A 24 -7.88 -2.56 -1.86
CA ALA A 24 -8.23 -3.93 -1.49
C ALA A 24 -8.55 -4.03 0.01
N LEU A 25 -9.72 -4.58 0.36
CA LEU A 25 -10.05 -4.94 1.75
C LEU A 25 -9.77 -6.43 1.97
N ILE A 26 -8.81 -6.75 2.84
CA ILE A 26 -8.39 -8.12 3.14
C ILE A 26 -8.87 -8.46 4.56
N THR A 27 -9.82 -9.39 4.69
CA THR A 27 -10.58 -9.60 5.93
C THR A 27 -10.08 -10.74 6.83
N ASP A 28 -9.27 -11.66 6.29
CA ASP A 28 -8.87 -12.92 6.94
C ASP A 28 -7.41 -13.31 6.67
N PHE A 29 -6.53 -12.31 6.47
CA PHE A 29 -5.13 -12.55 6.17
C PHE A 29 -4.43 -13.39 7.24
N ASN A 30 -3.86 -14.52 6.83
CA ASN A 30 -3.08 -15.39 7.70
C ASN A 30 -1.59 -15.27 7.36
N THR A 31 -0.83 -14.64 8.25
CA THR A 31 0.62 -14.39 8.09
C THR A 31 1.47 -15.67 7.94
N SER A 32 0.92 -16.85 8.23
CA SER A 32 1.59 -18.15 8.08
C SER A 32 1.22 -18.89 6.79
N GLN A 33 0.21 -18.44 6.04
CA GLN A 33 -0.35 -19.16 4.90
C GLN A 33 -0.43 -18.30 3.64
N ASP A 34 -0.75 -17.02 3.80
CA ASP A 34 -1.03 -16.11 2.71
C ASP A 34 0.18 -15.26 2.35
N ILE A 35 0.20 -14.78 1.11
CA ILE A 35 1.22 -13.87 0.60
C ILE A 35 0.53 -12.66 -0.03
N ILE A 36 1.00 -11.47 0.32
CA ILE A 36 0.74 -10.24 -0.39
C ILE A 36 1.93 -9.99 -1.33
N GLU A 37 1.70 -10.14 -2.64
CA GLU A 37 2.71 -9.85 -3.66
C GLU A 37 2.57 -8.40 -4.13
N LEU A 38 3.66 -7.65 -4.03
CA LEU A 38 3.76 -6.24 -4.43
C LEU A 38 4.80 -6.06 -5.55
N LYS A 39 4.69 -4.95 -6.28
CA LYS A 39 5.68 -4.58 -7.30
C LYS A 39 6.79 -3.73 -6.73
N GLY A 40 8.01 -3.88 -7.24
CA GLY A 40 9.16 -3.08 -6.81
C GLY A 40 9.84 -3.68 -5.59
N THR A 41 9.95 -2.92 -4.51
CA THR A 41 10.68 -3.26 -3.29
C THR A 41 9.92 -2.83 -2.05
N ALA A 42 10.30 -3.35 -0.88
CA ALA A 42 9.72 -2.93 0.40
C ALA A 42 9.84 -1.42 0.66
N ALA A 43 10.88 -0.76 0.14
CA ALA A 43 11.10 0.68 0.33
C ALA A 43 10.08 1.55 -0.43
N ASP A 44 9.38 0.96 -1.40
CA ASP A 44 8.34 1.65 -2.16
C ASP A 44 7.02 1.72 -1.39
N TYR A 45 6.93 1.11 -0.20
CA TYR A 45 5.69 1.03 0.56
C TYR A 45 5.85 1.49 2.02
N THR A 46 4.72 1.84 2.62
CA THR A 46 4.61 2.16 4.04
C THR A 46 3.42 1.44 4.63
N LEU A 47 3.58 0.91 5.85
CA LEU A 47 2.47 0.40 6.66
C LEU A 47 2.05 1.48 7.66
N GLY A 48 0.75 1.61 7.86
CA GLY A 48 0.17 2.55 8.81
C GLY A 48 -1.16 2.06 9.37
N PHE A 49 -1.80 2.90 10.18
CA PHE A 49 -3.17 2.62 10.62
C PHE A 49 -4.16 2.87 9.49
N SER A 50 -5.21 2.05 9.43
CA SER A 50 -6.35 2.31 8.57
C SER A 50 -6.85 3.75 8.73
N PRO A 51 -7.03 4.52 7.64
CA PRO A 51 -7.60 5.85 7.70
C PRO A 51 -9.13 5.83 7.88
N SER A 52 -9.76 4.65 7.86
CA SER A 52 -11.20 4.49 8.00
C SER A 52 -11.61 4.26 9.46
N ASN A 53 -12.54 5.08 9.95
CA ASN A 53 -13.09 4.95 11.31
C ASN A 53 -13.91 3.67 11.53
N SER A 54 -14.36 3.01 10.45
CA SER A 54 -15.20 1.80 10.52
C SER A 54 -14.48 0.52 10.14
N LEU A 55 -13.24 0.60 9.65
CA LEU A 55 -12.45 -0.56 9.24
C LEU A 55 -11.12 -0.50 10.00
N ALA A 56 -11.05 -1.18 11.15
CA ALA A 56 -9.81 -1.29 11.90
C ALA A 56 -8.85 -2.26 11.21
N GLY A 57 -7.55 -1.93 11.25
CA GLY A 57 -6.50 -2.77 10.69
C GLY A 57 -5.30 -1.96 10.21
N THR A 58 -4.41 -2.65 9.50
CA THR A 58 -3.18 -2.10 8.95
C THR A 58 -3.42 -1.67 7.50
N ALA A 59 -3.20 -0.39 7.22
CA ALA A 59 -3.17 0.14 5.86
C ALA A 59 -1.80 -0.07 5.23
N LEU A 60 -1.81 -0.43 3.95
CA LEU A 60 -0.64 -0.50 3.10
C LEU A 60 -0.73 0.60 2.05
N PHE A 61 0.29 1.44 2.03
CA PHE A 61 0.40 2.57 1.12
C PHE A 61 1.55 2.37 0.14
N LEU A 62 1.35 2.76 -1.12
CA LEU A 62 2.45 2.98 -2.08
C LEU A 62 3.00 4.40 -1.87
N ASN A 63 4.30 4.48 -1.63
CA ASN A 63 5.00 5.75 -1.45
C ASN A 63 5.01 6.51 -2.78
N GLN A 64 4.49 7.74 -2.78
CA GLN A 64 4.50 8.60 -3.94
C GLN A 64 5.68 9.59 -3.89
N PRO A 65 6.10 10.16 -5.04
CA PRO A 65 7.06 11.26 -5.04
C PRO A 65 6.57 12.40 -4.15
N ALA A 66 7.50 13.18 -3.54
CA ALA A 66 7.24 14.15 -2.48
C ALA A 66 6.17 15.26 -2.72
N CYS A 67 5.55 15.32 -3.90
CA CYS A 67 4.49 16.26 -4.25
C CYS A 67 3.11 15.58 -4.43
N GLU A 68 3.01 14.29 -4.13
CA GLU A 68 1.80 13.48 -4.21
C GLU A 68 1.56 12.78 -2.86
N VAL A 69 0.29 12.53 -2.53
CA VAL A 69 -0.09 11.81 -1.31
C VAL A 69 0.16 10.33 -1.54
N ASP A 70 0.74 9.63 -0.55
CA ASP A 70 0.89 8.18 -0.64
C ASP A 70 -0.46 7.50 -0.88
N GLU A 71 -0.48 6.54 -1.80
CA GLU A 71 -1.71 5.95 -2.29
C GLU A 71 -2.10 4.73 -1.44
N LEU A 72 -3.30 4.72 -0.88
CA LEU A 72 -3.81 3.56 -0.15
C LEU A 72 -4.13 2.43 -1.14
N ILE A 73 -3.41 1.32 -1.05
CA ILE A 73 -3.64 0.18 -1.94
C ILE A 73 -4.34 -0.99 -1.26
N ALA A 74 -4.23 -1.11 0.07
CA ALA A 74 -4.96 -2.14 0.82
C ALA A 74 -5.19 -1.77 2.30
N ILE A 75 -6.24 -2.34 2.88
CA ILE A 75 -6.44 -2.44 4.32
C ILE A 75 -6.53 -3.92 4.67
N VAL A 76 -5.60 -4.39 5.51
CA VAL A 76 -5.65 -5.72 6.13
C VAL A 76 -6.36 -5.58 7.47
N GLN A 77 -7.56 -6.14 7.59
CA GLN A 77 -8.37 -6.05 8.81
C GLN A 77 -7.79 -6.88 9.95
N GLY A 78 -8.05 -6.40 11.17
CA GLY A 78 -7.65 -7.06 12.41
C GLY A 78 -6.32 -6.55 12.95
N ASP A 79 -5.93 -7.10 14.09
CA ASP A 79 -4.73 -6.70 14.81
C ASP A 79 -3.55 -7.59 14.38
N ALA A 80 -2.91 -7.21 13.28
CA ALA A 80 -1.66 -7.82 12.85
C ALA A 80 -0.55 -6.75 12.83
N ASP A 81 0.50 -6.97 13.64
CA ASP A 81 1.77 -6.25 13.54
C ASP A 81 2.48 -6.71 12.26
N LEU A 82 2.01 -6.18 11.12
CA LEU A 82 2.57 -6.47 9.83
C LEU A 82 3.94 -5.81 9.66
N SER A 83 4.83 -6.47 8.93
CA SER A 83 6.16 -5.97 8.62
C SER A 83 6.49 -6.26 7.16
N LEU A 84 6.87 -5.21 6.41
CA LEU A 84 7.28 -5.35 5.00
C LEU A 84 8.54 -6.20 4.81
N SER A 85 9.27 -6.52 5.88
CA SER A 85 10.43 -7.43 5.83
C SER A 85 10.06 -8.90 6.10
N ALA A 86 8.81 -9.19 6.46
CA ALA A 86 8.35 -10.54 6.71
C ALA A 86 8.12 -11.32 5.40
N ASN A 87 8.13 -12.65 5.51
CA ASN A 87 8.04 -13.58 4.38
C ASN A 87 6.67 -13.63 3.69
N TYR A 88 5.63 -13.11 4.32
CA TYR A 88 4.29 -12.98 3.72
C TYR A 88 4.15 -11.73 2.83
N PHE A 89 5.18 -10.88 2.75
CA PHE A 89 5.32 -9.90 1.67
C PHE A 89 6.36 -10.38 0.67
N THR A 90 5.96 -10.50 -0.60
CA THR A 90 6.88 -10.77 -1.70
C THR A 90 6.91 -9.58 -2.65
N PHE A 91 8.08 -9.35 -3.26
CA PHE A 91 8.30 -8.20 -4.13
C PHE A 91 8.80 -8.66 -5.48
N ALA A 92 8.02 -8.40 -6.52
CA ALA A 92 8.35 -8.76 -7.90
C ALA A 92 8.94 -7.55 -8.65
N SER A 93 10.13 -7.73 -9.22
CA SER A 93 10.68 -6.83 -10.24
C SER A 93 10.07 -7.15 -11.61
N PHE A 94 9.84 -6.14 -12.44
CA PHE A 94 9.68 -6.38 -13.88
C PHE A 94 11.06 -6.44 -14.55
N GLY A 95 11.20 -7.35 -15.52
CA GLY A 95 12.31 -7.35 -16.48
C GLY A 95 12.04 -6.43 -17.67
#